data_AF-A0A1Y5PMA5-F1
#
_entry.id   AF-A0A1Y5PMA5-F1
#
_cell.length_a   1.000
_cell.length_b   1.000
_cell.length_c   1.000
_cell.angle_alpha   90.00
_cell.angle_beta   90.00
_cell.angle_gamma   90.00
#
_symmetry.space_group_name_H-M   'P 1'
#
loop_
_entity.id
_entity.type
_entity.pdbx_description
1 polymer ?
#
loop_
_entity_poly.entity_id
_entity_poly.type
_entity_poly.pdbx_seq_one_letter_code
_entity_poly.pdbx_strand_id
1 'polypeptide(L)'
;MKLEGSGSQCSRPHVGATSRRSDTSGSQSTARQGSLAANRLVYVAAETGARFVRERIEIEPIDWLHRPCQLFDGKSAMDACRHAIGFERAIALHGLSLGLDTSPAVVSGVPITAFLSDHAMNYFAASPPRRREEPARKDRGAPALYSCIISAELDRGHIHVFGAMIARSASEVRFRIRQRFGPLLEDQAIVRLGFDWSEPLACAMVSQAMAHLLMLVAEDPTSSLAEGLDFQVEQRFAS
;
A
#
# COMPACT_ATOMS: atom_id res chain seq x y z
N MET A 1 65.54 -41.96 37.00
CA MET A 1 66.49 -42.13 35.89
C MET A 1 65.67 -42.17 34.61
N LYS A 2 65.69 -41.08 33.83
CA LYS A 2 64.95 -40.86 32.57
C LYS A 2 65.69 -41.51 31.39
N LEU A 3 64.96 -41.79 30.31
CA LEU A 3 65.32 -41.69 28.86
C LEU A 3 64.07 -42.15 28.08
N GLU A 4 63.10 -41.30 27.71
CA GLU A 4 62.99 -40.34 26.58
C GLU A 4 62.96 -40.92 25.15
N GLY A 5 61.95 -40.44 24.39
CA GLY A 5 61.87 -40.35 22.93
C GLY A 5 60.86 -41.32 22.28
N SER A 6 60.07 -41.01 21.26
CA SER A 6 59.74 -39.80 20.49
C SER A 6 58.51 -40.13 19.61
N GLY A 7 57.78 -39.13 19.12
CA GLY A 7 56.40 -39.26 18.62
C GLY A 7 56.18 -39.57 17.13
N SER A 8 54.90 -39.67 16.74
CA SER A 8 54.35 -39.27 15.44
C SER A 8 52.83 -39.49 15.35
N GLN A 9 52.16 -38.53 14.71
CA GLN A 9 50.74 -38.47 14.39
C GLN A 9 50.36 -39.44 13.25
N CYS A 10 49.14 -40.01 13.26
CA CYS A 10 48.23 -39.98 12.11
C CYS A 10 46.82 -40.54 12.44
N SER A 11 45.81 -39.71 12.17
CA SER A 11 44.52 -39.98 11.51
C SER A 11 43.40 -40.89 12.11
N ARG A 12 42.19 -40.33 11.97
CA ARG A 12 40.83 -40.80 12.36
C ARG A 12 40.29 -41.96 11.49
N PRO A 13 39.16 -42.57 11.93
CA PRO A 13 37.96 -42.63 11.09
C PRO A 13 36.72 -42.09 11.85
N HIS A 14 35.98 -41.12 11.31
CA HIS A 14 34.84 -41.24 10.39
C HIS A 14 33.59 -41.90 11.02
N VAL A 15 32.75 -41.10 11.68
CA VAL A 15 31.32 -41.38 11.88
C VAL A 15 30.56 -40.42 10.95
N GLY A 16 29.95 -40.98 9.92
CA GLY A 16 29.16 -40.24 8.94
C GLY A 16 27.84 -39.79 9.53
N ALA A 17 27.71 -38.49 9.79
CA ALA A 17 26.41 -37.83 9.88
C ALA A 17 26.07 -37.32 8.48
N THR A 18 25.14 -38.00 7.81
CA THR A 18 24.53 -37.58 6.56
C THR A 18 23.71 -36.30 6.79
N SER A 19 24.35 -35.16 6.59
CA SER A 19 23.65 -33.87 6.51
C SER A 19 22.96 -33.76 5.15
N ARG A 20 21.70 -34.22 5.08
CA ARG A 20 20.72 -33.72 4.11
C ARG A 20 20.32 -32.32 4.55
N ARG A 21 20.69 -31.28 3.79
CA ARG A 21 20.10 -29.93 3.76
C ARG A 21 20.70 -29.17 2.57
N SER A 22 20.00 -28.57 1.62
CA SER A 22 18.58 -28.54 1.27
C SER A 22 18.46 -27.61 0.05
N ASP A 23 17.79 -28.04 -1.02
CA ASP A 23 17.44 -27.30 -2.24
C ASP A 23 16.40 -26.17 -2.02
N THR A 24 16.44 -25.50 -0.87
CA THR A 24 15.42 -24.53 -0.44
C THR A 24 15.51 -23.18 -1.14
N SER A 25 16.62 -22.85 -1.81
CA SER A 25 16.79 -21.54 -2.46
C SER A 25 16.00 -21.41 -3.77
N GLY A 26 15.93 -22.47 -4.58
CA GLY A 26 15.21 -22.47 -5.87
C GLY A 26 13.68 -22.47 -5.71
N SER A 27 13.17 -23.21 -4.72
CA SER A 27 11.73 -23.28 -4.42
C SER A 27 11.18 -21.97 -3.83
N GLN A 28 11.95 -21.27 -2.98
CA GLN A 28 11.53 -19.98 -2.42
C GLN A 28 11.58 -18.85 -3.45
N SER A 29 12.53 -18.87 -4.38
CA SER A 29 12.66 -17.86 -5.44
C SER A 29 11.48 -17.93 -6.43
N THR A 30 11.11 -19.13 -6.85
CA THR A 30 9.99 -19.37 -7.79
C THR A 30 8.64 -19.05 -7.17
N ALA A 31 8.40 -19.42 -5.90
CA ALA A 31 7.19 -19.06 -5.18
C ALA A 31 7.03 -17.54 -5.02
N ARG A 32 8.13 -16.83 -4.72
CA ARG A 32 8.15 -15.36 -4.61
C ARG A 32 7.91 -14.66 -5.95
N GLN A 33 8.48 -15.17 -7.03
CA GLN A 33 8.22 -14.67 -8.38
C GLN A 33 6.76 -14.91 -8.80
N GLY A 34 6.19 -16.07 -8.46
CA GLY A 34 4.78 -16.39 -8.69
C GLY A 34 3.84 -15.43 -7.95
N SER A 35 4.10 -15.17 -6.66
CA SER A 35 3.32 -14.21 -5.86
C SER A 35 3.43 -12.78 -6.40
N LEU A 36 4.63 -12.34 -6.80
CA LEU A 36 4.82 -10.99 -7.36
C LEU A 36 4.11 -10.82 -8.71
N ALA A 37 4.16 -11.83 -9.57
CA ALA A 37 3.45 -11.83 -10.85
C ALA A 37 1.93 -11.74 -10.64
N ALA A 38 1.38 -12.47 -9.66
CA ALA A 38 -0.03 -12.40 -9.31
C ALA A 38 -0.44 -11.03 -8.78
N ASN A 39 0.35 -10.44 -7.86
CA ASN A 39 0.07 -9.11 -7.33
C ASN A 39 -0.01 -8.04 -8.42
N ARG A 40 0.91 -8.09 -9.40
CA ARG A 40 0.92 -7.13 -10.52
C ARG A 40 -0.35 -7.25 -11.36
N LEU A 41 -0.76 -8.47 -11.66
CA LEU A 41 -1.98 -8.73 -12.43
C LEU A 41 -3.24 -8.25 -11.71
N VAL A 42 -3.37 -8.58 -10.42
CA VAL A 42 -4.53 -8.16 -9.62
C VAL A 42 -4.61 -6.63 -9.57
N TYR A 43 -3.47 -5.95 -9.40
CA TYR A 43 -3.44 -4.50 -9.38
C TYR A 43 -3.84 -3.90 -10.72
N VAL A 44 -3.26 -4.38 -11.83
CA VAL A 44 -3.62 -3.89 -13.17
C VAL A 44 -5.09 -4.17 -13.49
N ALA A 45 -5.63 -5.32 -13.11
CA ALA A 45 -7.04 -5.63 -13.29
C ALA A 45 -7.95 -4.67 -12.49
N ALA A 46 -7.58 -4.34 -11.24
CA ALA A 46 -8.30 -3.38 -10.42
C ALA A 46 -8.26 -1.96 -11.03
N GLU A 47 -7.09 -1.49 -11.46
CA GLU A 47 -6.97 -0.19 -12.14
C GLU A 47 -7.72 -0.15 -13.48
N THR A 48 -7.72 -1.26 -14.23
CA THR A 48 -8.50 -1.39 -15.48
C THR A 48 -9.99 -1.24 -15.19
N GLY A 49 -10.53 -2.00 -14.23
CA GLY A 49 -11.94 -1.92 -13.86
C GLY A 49 -12.33 -0.52 -13.35
N ALA A 50 -11.53 0.05 -12.44
CA ALA A 50 -11.77 1.39 -11.90
C ALA A 50 -11.76 2.46 -13.01
N ARG A 51 -10.77 2.39 -13.91
CA ARG A 51 -10.65 3.33 -15.02
C ARG A 51 -11.81 3.22 -16.00
N PHE A 52 -12.18 2.01 -16.40
CA PHE A 52 -13.20 1.80 -17.43
C PHE A 52 -14.57 2.31 -16.97
N VAL A 53 -14.89 2.13 -15.68
CA VAL A 53 -16.08 2.74 -15.07
C VAL A 53 -15.97 4.26 -15.04
N ARG A 54 -14.85 4.80 -14.54
CA ARG A 54 -14.62 6.25 -14.41
C ARG A 54 -14.72 6.98 -15.76
N GLU A 55 -14.15 6.40 -16.81
CA GLU A 55 -14.06 7.01 -18.15
C GLU A 55 -15.17 6.54 -19.11
N ARG A 56 -16.11 5.71 -18.63
CA ARG A 56 -17.22 5.16 -19.43
C ARG A 56 -16.75 4.50 -20.72
N ILE A 57 -15.70 3.70 -20.62
CA ILE A 57 -15.13 2.95 -21.74
C ILE A 57 -16.09 1.79 -22.07
N GLU A 58 -16.58 1.73 -23.31
CA GLU A 58 -17.60 0.76 -23.76
C GLU A 58 -17.07 -0.67 -23.98
N ILE A 59 -15.76 -0.88 -23.83
CA ILE A 59 -15.13 -2.19 -23.93
C ILE A 59 -15.22 -2.87 -22.55
N GLU A 60 -15.55 -4.15 -22.48
CA GLU A 60 -15.48 -4.88 -21.21
C GLU A 60 -14.02 -4.94 -20.70
N PRO A 61 -13.73 -4.65 -19.41
CA PRO A 61 -12.37 -4.65 -18.88
C PRO A 61 -11.60 -5.95 -19.13
N ILE A 62 -12.32 -7.08 -19.05
CA ILE A 62 -11.73 -8.41 -19.29
C ILE A 62 -11.29 -8.59 -20.75
N ASP A 63 -12.00 -7.99 -21.70
CA ASP A 63 -11.62 -8.06 -23.12
C ASP A 63 -10.31 -7.31 -23.36
N TRP A 64 -10.12 -6.15 -22.73
CA TRP A 64 -8.84 -5.43 -22.80
C TRP A 64 -7.69 -6.21 -22.17
N LEU A 65 -7.92 -6.87 -21.03
CA LEU A 65 -6.89 -7.65 -20.34
C LEU A 65 -6.37 -8.81 -21.19
N HIS A 66 -7.25 -9.44 -21.98
CA HIS A 66 -6.92 -10.59 -22.82
C HIS A 66 -6.46 -10.24 -24.24
N ARG A 67 -6.81 -9.06 -24.78
CA ARG A 67 -6.44 -8.71 -26.16
C ARG A 67 -4.93 -8.39 -26.29
N PRO A 68 -4.27 -8.83 -27.38
CA PRO A 68 -2.96 -8.33 -27.77
C PRO A 68 -2.94 -6.80 -27.94
N CYS A 69 -1.92 -6.13 -27.41
CA CYS A 69 -1.77 -4.66 -27.49
C CYS A 69 -0.35 -4.28 -27.93
N GLN A 70 -0.23 -3.26 -28.78
CA GLN A 70 1.05 -2.62 -29.11
C GLN A 70 1.81 -2.16 -27.87
N LEU A 71 1.11 -1.64 -26.85
CA LEU A 71 1.71 -1.25 -25.56
C LEU A 71 2.57 -2.36 -24.92
N PHE A 72 2.18 -3.62 -25.14
CA PHE A 72 2.82 -4.80 -24.57
C PHE A 72 3.60 -5.61 -25.60
N ASP A 73 4.07 -4.96 -26.67
CA ASP A 73 4.84 -5.59 -27.74
C ASP A 73 4.08 -6.78 -28.37
N GLY A 74 2.77 -6.62 -28.55
CA GLY A 74 1.88 -7.64 -29.14
C GLY A 74 1.42 -8.73 -28.18
N LYS A 75 1.74 -8.63 -26.88
CA LYS A 75 1.20 -9.53 -25.85
C LYS A 75 -0.10 -8.98 -25.25
N SER A 76 -0.84 -9.84 -24.56
CA SER A 76 -1.96 -9.42 -23.72
C SER A 76 -1.46 -8.73 -22.45
N ALA A 77 -2.33 -7.93 -21.81
CA ALA A 77 -2.01 -7.37 -20.49
C ALA A 77 -1.82 -8.50 -19.45
N MET A 78 -2.61 -9.56 -19.55
CA MET A 78 -2.53 -10.75 -18.70
C MET A 78 -1.16 -11.45 -18.75
N ASP A 79 -0.49 -11.45 -19.90
CA ASP A 79 0.83 -12.05 -20.03
C ASP A 79 1.93 -11.04 -19.68
N ALA A 80 1.82 -9.82 -20.17
CA ALA A 80 2.87 -8.81 -20.03
C ALA A 80 3.01 -8.31 -18.59
N CYS A 81 1.91 -8.09 -17.89
CA CYS A 81 1.91 -7.51 -16.54
C CYS A 81 2.41 -8.48 -15.46
N ARG A 82 2.63 -9.75 -15.79
CA ARG A 82 3.37 -10.67 -14.91
C ARG A 82 4.82 -10.21 -14.71
N HIS A 83 5.36 -9.47 -15.67
CA HIS A 83 6.70 -8.92 -15.66
C HIS A 83 6.70 -7.43 -15.30
N ALA A 84 7.84 -6.95 -14.76
CA ALA A 84 7.96 -5.57 -14.28
C ALA A 84 7.68 -4.54 -15.38
N ILE A 85 8.25 -4.73 -16.57
CA ILE A 85 8.09 -3.80 -17.70
C ILE A 85 6.63 -3.68 -18.13
N GLY A 86 5.91 -4.80 -18.28
CA GLY A 86 4.50 -4.77 -18.67
C GLY A 86 3.64 -4.12 -17.59
N PHE A 87 3.90 -4.44 -16.33
CA PHE A 87 3.24 -3.79 -15.20
C PHE A 87 3.47 -2.28 -15.20
N GLU A 88 4.72 -1.84 -15.36
CA GLU A 88 5.07 -0.42 -15.35
C GLU A 88 4.35 0.36 -16.44
N ARG A 89 4.32 -0.18 -17.65
CA ARG A 89 3.62 0.40 -18.80
C ARG A 89 2.11 0.51 -18.55
N ALA A 90 1.50 -0.51 -17.94
CA ALA A 90 0.08 -0.50 -17.61
C ALA A 90 -0.23 0.60 -16.57
N ILE A 91 0.55 0.68 -15.50
CA ILE A 91 0.37 1.71 -14.46
C ILE A 91 0.52 3.12 -15.05
N ALA A 92 1.54 3.35 -15.88
CA ALA A 92 1.72 4.63 -16.54
C ALA A 92 0.53 4.97 -17.47
N LEU A 93 0.03 4.00 -18.24
CA LEU A 93 -1.15 4.19 -19.09
C LEU A 93 -2.39 4.58 -18.27
N HIS A 94 -2.67 3.88 -17.17
CA HIS A 94 -3.86 4.15 -16.35
C HIS A 94 -3.73 5.45 -15.56
N GLY A 95 -2.56 5.71 -14.98
CA GLY A 95 -2.28 6.92 -14.21
C GLY A 95 -2.33 8.21 -15.05
N LEU A 96 -1.91 8.12 -16.32
CA LEU A 96 -1.96 9.24 -17.27
C LEU A 96 -3.24 9.28 -18.11
N SER A 97 -4.17 8.33 -17.91
CA SER A 97 -5.40 8.20 -18.68
C SER A 97 -5.18 8.18 -20.21
N LEU A 98 -4.13 7.50 -20.68
CA LEU A 98 -3.77 7.42 -22.10
C LEU A 98 -4.68 6.47 -22.88
N GLY A 99 -4.69 6.57 -24.22
CA GLY A 99 -5.40 5.62 -25.08
C GLY A 99 -5.03 4.16 -24.78
N LEU A 100 -6.03 3.26 -24.84
CA LEU A 100 -5.94 1.86 -24.39
C LEU A 100 -4.96 0.97 -25.16
N ASP A 101 -4.37 1.47 -26.25
CA ASP A 101 -3.28 0.79 -26.95
C ASP A 101 -2.21 1.78 -27.41
N THR A 102 -1.79 2.64 -26.49
CA THR A 102 -0.72 3.62 -26.75
C THR A 102 0.60 2.93 -27.08
N SER A 103 1.46 3.61 -27.82
CA SER A 103 2.82 3.13 -28.11
C SER A 103 3.65 3.01 -26.81
N PRO A 104 4.46 1.94 -26.65
CA PRO A 104 5.36 1.78 -25.50
C PRO A 104 6.31 2.96 -25.31
N ALA A 105 6.66 3.65 -26.40
CA ALA A 105 7.56 4.81 -26.37
C ALA A 105 6.97 5.99 -25.57
N VAL A 106 5.63 6.13 -25.54
CA VAL A 106 4.94 7.23 -24.85
C VAL A 106 5.02 7.10 -23.34
N VAL A 107 5.04 5.86 -22.83
CA VAL A 107 5.10 5.56 -21.39
C VAL A 107 6.52 5.22 -20.93
N SER A 108 7.48 5.16 -21.84
CA SER A 108 8.87 4.84 -21.52
C SER A 108 9.48 5.93 -20.64
N GLY A 109 10.10 5.53 -19.53
CA GLY A 109 10.76 6.44 -18.60
C GLY A 109 9.81 7.20 -17.66
N VAL A 110 8.50 6.92 -17.72
CA VAL A 110 7.53 7.46 -16.76
C VAL A 110 7.73 6.76 -15.40
N PRO A 111 8.00 7.49 -14.31
CA PRO A 111 8.21 6.87 -13.01
C PRO A 111 6.88 6.41 -12.39
N ILE A 112 6.66 5.10 -12.32
CA ILE A 112 5.41 4.54 -11.81
C ILE A 112 5.13 4.84 -10.33
N THR A 113 6.15 5.23 -9.58
CA THR A 113 6.02 5.65 -8.18
C THR A 113 5.14 6.89 -8.01
N ALA A 114 4.94 7.68 -9.07
CA ALA A 114 4.00 8.81 -9.04
C ALA A 114 2.53 8.36 -9.02
N PHE A 115 2.24 7.11 -9.39
CA PHE A 115 0.87 6.59 -9.54
C PHE A 115 0.56 5.45 -8.55
N LEU A 116 1.56 5.01 -7.79
CA LEU A 116 1.41 3.97 -6.78
C LEU A 116 1.47 4.57 -5.38
N SER A 117 0.55 4.15 -4.51
CA SER A 117 0.65 4.45 -3.08
C SER A 117 1.83 3.70 -2.44
N ASP A 118 2.35 4.21 -1.33
CA ASP A 118 3.39 3.54 -0.55
C ASP A 118 3.01 2.10 -0.17
N HIS A 119 1.71 1.84 0.04
CA HIS A 119 1.22 0.51 0.34
C HIS A 119 1.18 -0.41 -0.87
N ALA A 120 0.75 0.09 -2.03
CA ALA A 120 0.87 -0.65 -3.28
C ALA A 120 2.33 -1.03 -3.55
N MET A 121 3.25 -0.09 -3.33
CA MET A 121 4.70 -0.32 -3.47
C MET A 121 5.21 -1.45 -2.57
N ASN A 122 4.65 -1.66 -1.37
CA ASN A 122 5.03 -2.76 -0.49
C ASN A 122 4.72 -4.15 -1.07
N TYR A 123 3.69 -4.29 -1.92
CA TYR A 123 3.37 -5.56 -2.58
C TYR A 123 4.33 -5.90 -3.73
N PHE A 124 5.07 -4.91 -4.23
CA PHE A 124 5.95 -5.05 -5.40
C PHE A 124 7.44 -4.95 -5.07
N ALA A 125 7.80 -4.27 -3.98
CA ALA A 125 9.15 -4.21 -3.43
C ALA A 125 9.47 -5.58 -2.79
N ALA A 126 9.93 -6.52 -3.61
CA ALA A 126 10.23 -7.90 -3.24
C ALA A 126 10.80 -8.00 -1.81
N SER A 127 10.01 -8.51 -0.87
CA SER A 127 10.44 -9.12 0.40
C SER A 127 9.30 -10.02 0.88
N PRO A 128 9.57 -11.20 1.47
CA PRO A 128 8.49 -12.05 1.98
C PRO A 128 7.71 -11.28 3.05
N PRO A 129 6.44 -11.64 3.30
CA PRO A 129 5.70 -11.06 4.41
C PRO A 129 6.44 -11.47 5.68
N ARG A 130 7.28 -10.58 6.21
CA ARG A 130 7.76 -10.73 7.57
C ARG A 130 6.52 -10.71 8.44
N ARG A 131 6.34 -11.80 9.17
CA ARG A 131 5.44 -11.93 10.32
C ARG A 131 5.31 -10.56 10.98
N ARG A 132 4.11 -9.97 10.92
CA ARG A 132 3.71 -8.67 11.48
C ARG A 132 4.76 -8.08 12.43
N GLU A 133 5.77 -7.47 11.85
CA GLU A 133 6.74 -6.61 12.52
C GLU A 133 6.56 -5.28 11.84
N GLU A 134 6.03 -4.34 12.62
CA GLU A 134 5.75 -2.99 12.18
C GLU A 134 6.95 -2.41 11.42
N PRO A 135 6.71 -1.70 10.31
CA PRO A 135 7.79 -1.26 9.44
C PRO A 135 8.82 -0.42 10.20
N ALA A 136 10.02 -0.95 10.37
CA ALA A 136 11.19 -0.14 10.67
C ALA A 136 11.59 0.61 9.39
N ARG A 137 11.22 1.89 9.23
CA ARG A 137 11.95 2.84 8.35
C ARG A 137 11.44 4.29 8.44
N LYS A 138 12.43 5.17 8.67
CA LYS A 138 12.55 6.63 8.44
C LYS A 138 11.55 7.53 9.20
N ASP A 139 12.08 8.24 10.20
CA ASP A 139 11.43 9.31 10.99
C ASP A 139 9.92 9.14 11.19
N ARG A 140 9.57 8.09 11.93
CA ARG A 140 8.26 8.05 12.57
C ARG A 140 8.30 9.07 13.68
N GLY A 141 7.72 10.25 13.42
CA GLY A 141 7.40 11.20 14.48
C GLY A 141 6.71 10.50 15.65
N ALA A 142 6.81 11.08 16.83
CA ALA A 142 6.05 10.61 17.99
C ALA A 142 4.56 10.48 17.59
N PRO A 143 3.86 9.43 18.04
CA PRO A 143 2.44 9.31 17.79
C PRO A 143 1.74 10.60 18.25
N ALA A 144 0.85 11.11 17.41
CA ALA A 144 0.08 12.30 17.70
C ALA A 144 -1.36 12.10 17.26
N LEU A 145 -2.27 12.84 17.89
CA LEU A 145 -3.62 12.95 17.39
C LEU A 145 -3.61 13.74 16.08
N TYR A 146 -4.30 13.22 15.07
CA TYR A 146 -4.64 13.94 13.86
C TYR A 146 -6.15 13.98 13.73
N SER A 147 -6.67 15.09 13.24
CA SER A 147 -8.06 15.23 12.78
C SER A 147 -8.11 15.40 11.27
N CYS A 148 -9.20 14.95 10.67
CA CYS A 148 -9.49 15.19 9.28
C CYS A 148 -10.95 15.58 9.08
N ILE A 149 -11.16 16.45 8.10
CA ILE A 149 -12.47 16.85 7.64
C ILE A 149 -12.53 16.64 6.13
N ILE A 150 -13.63 16.06 5.65
CA ILE A 150 -13.92 15.89 4.24
C ILE A 150 -15.28 16.48 3.99
N SER A 151 -15.38 17.37 3.01
CA SER A 151 -16.62 17.97 2.55
C SER A 151 -16.62 17.88 1.03
N ALA A 152 -17.45 17.01 0.47
CA ALA A 152 -17.41 16.68 -0.95
C ALA A 152 -18.80 16.54 -1.55
N GLU A 153 -18.96 17.10 -2.76
CA GLU A 153 -20.06 16.78 -3.66
C GLU A 153 -19.78 15.48 -4.42
N LEU A 154 -20.76 14.60 -4.45
CA LEU A 154 -20.77 13.34 -5.18
C LEU A 154 -21.98 13.34 -6.14
N ASP A 155 -21.96 12.46 -7.14
CA ASP A 155 -23.06 12.30 -8.12
C ASP A 155 -24.44 12.05 -7.48
N ARG A 156 -24.48 11.55 -6.24
CA ARG A 156 -25.70 11.20 -5.50
C ARG A 156 -25.94 12.06 -4.25
N GLY A 157 -25.27 13.21 -4.16
CA GLY A 157 -25.46 14.19 -3.09
C GLY A 157 -24.17 14.59 -2.39
N HIS A 158 -24.28 15.12 -1.18
CA HIS A 158 -23.14 15.68 -0.46
C HIS A 158 -22.73 14.77 0.71
N ILE A 159 -21.43 14.67 0.97
CA ILE A 159 -20.89 13.94 2.13
C ILE A 159 -20.05 14.87 3.02
N HIS A 160 -20.29 14.76 4.32
CA HIS A 160 -19.39 15.29 5.35
C HIS A 160 -18.79 14.13 6.14
N VAL A 161 -17.48 14.17 6.34
CA VAL A 161 -16.76 13.25 7.22
C VAL A 161 -15.94 14.06 8.20
N PHE A 162 -16.05 13.73 9.47
CA PHE A 162 -15.06 14.08 10.48
C PHE A 162 -14.36 12.80 10.94
N GLY A 163 -13.04 12.82 11.00
CA GLY A 163 -12.23 11.74 11.55
C GLY A 163 -11.21 12.26 12.55
N ALA A 164 -10.90 11.46 13.57
CA ALA A 164 -9.81 11.70 14.50
C ALA A 164 -9.10 10.39 14.84
N MET A 165 -7.78 10.35 14.72
CA MET A 165 -7.01 9.12 14.90
C MET A 165 -5.59 9.39 15.37
N ILE A 166 -4.99 8.41 16.04
CA ILE A 166 -3.56 8.41 16.30
C ILE A 166 -2.80 7.97 15.04
N ALA A 167 -1.88 8.83 14.61
CA ALA A 167 -0.97 8.57 13.51
C ALA A 167 0.40 9.17 13.81
N ARG A 168 1.40 8.80 13.02
CA ARG A 168 2.78 9.28 13.15
C ARG A 168 3.12 10.36 12.13
N SER A 169 2.22 10.61 11.17
CA SER A 169 2.35 11.63 10.13
C SER A 169 1.01 11.93 9.46
N ALA A 170 0.90 13.09 8.81
CA ALA A 170 -0.26 13.41 7.96
C ALA A 170 -0.39 12.46 6.76
N SER A 171 0.73 11.97 6.22
CA SER A 171 0.73 10.98 5.13
C SER A 171 0.10 9.66 5.54
N GLU A 172 0.30 9.22 6.78
CA GLU A 172 -0.36 8.02 7.31
C GLU A 172 -1.88 8.22 7.40
N VAL A 173 -2.34 9.40 7.82
CA VAL A 173 -3.77 9.74 7.87
C VAL A 173 -4.37 9.75 6.46
N ARG A 174 -3.73 10.44 5.50
CA ARG A 174 -4.17 10.45 4.11
C ARG A 174 -4.24 9.04 3.52
N PHE A 175 -3.23 8.23 3.78
CA PHE A 175 -3.23 6.84 3.35
C PHE A 175 -4.44 6.06 3.90
N ARG A 176 -4.79 6.22 5.18
CA ARG A 176 -5.98 5.59 5.78
C ARG A 176 -7.28 6.11 5.19
N ILE A 177 -7.39 7.42 4.93
CA ILE A 177 -8.55 8.03 4.26
C ILE A 177 -8.73 7.42 2.87
N ARG A 178 -7.66 7.34 2.08
CA ARG A 178 -7.66 6.72 0.75
C ARG A 178 -8.14 5.27 0.81
N GLN A 179 -7.67 4.49 1.78
CA GLN A 179 -8.11 3.10 1.95
C GLN A 179 -9.59 2.99 2.29
N ARG A 180 -10.13 3.92 3.09
CA ARG A 180 -11.51 3.86 3.59
C ARG A 180 -12.53 4.43 2.60
N PHE A 181 -12.18 5.53 1.95
CA PHE A 181 -13.11 6.36 1.18
C PHE A 181 -12.74 6.47 -0.31
N GLY A 182 -11.59 5.94 -0.69
CA GLY A 182 -11.06 6.06 -2.04
C GLY A 182 -10.29 7.37 -2.28
N PRO A 183 -9.62 7.47 -3.44
CA PRO A 183 -8.73 8.58 -3.77
C PRO A 183 -9.45 9.93 -3.87
N LEU A 184 -10.70 9.95 -4.36
CA LEU A 184 -11.45 11.18 -4.55
C LEU A 184 -11.67 11.95 -3.24
N LEU A 185 -11.99 11.23 -2.16
CA LEU A 185 -12.23 11.82 -0.85
C LEU A 185 -10.94 12.07 -0.07
N GLU A 186 -9.86 11.36 -0.40
CA GLU A 186 -8.51 11.69 0.10
C GLU A 186 -8.05 13.05 -0.42
N ASP A 187 -8.20 13.31 -1.71
CA ASP A 187 -7.79 14.58 -2.34
C ASP A 187 -8.54 15.78 -1.73
N GLN A 188 -9.77 15.57 -1.27
CA GLN A 188 -10.60 16.59 -0.61
C GLN A 188 -10.41 16.66 0.91
N ALA A 189 -9.60 15.78 1.49
CA ALA A 189 -9.42 15.72 2.93
C ALA A 189 -8.48 16.82 3.44
N ILE A 190 -8.99 17.63 4.36
CA ILE A 190 -8.18 18.55 5.16
C ILE A 190 -7.70 17.78 6.39
N VAL A 191 -6.39 17.50 6.45
CA VAL A 191 -5.75 16.80 7.57
C VAL A 191 -5.00 17.81 8.44
N ARG A 192 -5.22 17.75 9.75
CA ARG A 192 -4.59 18.64 10.74
C ARG A 192 -3.98 17.83 11.88
N LEU A 193 -2.87 18.35 12.42
CA LEU A 193 -2.31 17.86 13.68
C LEU A 193 -3.17 18.39 14.84
N GLY A 194 -3.48 17.51 15.79
CA GLY A 194 -4.36 17.80 16.92
C GLY A 194 -5.84 17.87 16.52
N PHE A 195 -6.61 18.53 17.37
CA PHE A 195 -8.04 18.72 17.22
C PHE A 195 -8.42 20.16 17.59
N ASP A 196 -9.24 20.78 16.75
CA ASP A 196 -9.70 22.15 16.92
C ASP A 196 -11.23 22.16 16.92
N TRP A 197 -11.82 22.35 18.10
CA TRP A 197 -13.28 22.38 18.26
C TRP A 197 -13.92 23.62 17.63
N SER A 198 -13.15 24.67 17.35
CA SER A 198 -13.71 25.89 16.74
C SER A 198 -14.00 25.75 15.25
N GLU A 199 -13.49 24.69 14.61
CA GLU A 199 -13.80 24.36 13.21
C GLU A 199 -15.29 24.08 13.03
N PRO A 200 -15.99 24.74 12.07
CA PRO A 200 -17.43 24.63 11.91
C PRO A 200 -17.94 23.19 11.73
N LEU A 201 -17.24 22.38 10.92
CA LEU A 201 -17.61 20.97 10.70
C LEU A 201 -17.31 20.10 11.93
N ALA A 202 -16.25 20.40 12.68
CA ALA A 202 -15.93 19.68 13.91
C ALA A 202 -16.99 19.94 14.99
N CYS A 203 -17.36 21.20 15.24
CA CYS A 203 -18.38 21.54 16.24
C CYS A 203 -19.79 21.05 15.86
N ALA A 204 -20.08 20.96 14.56
CA ALA A 204 -21.37 20.48 14.07
C ALA A 204 -21.51 18.94 14.12
N MET A 205 -20.43 18.19 13.89
CA MET A 205 -20.48 16.73 13.72
C MET A 205 -20.09 15.93 14.97
N VAL A 206 -19.26 16.51 15.82
CA VAL A 206 -18.71 15.82 16.99
C VAL A 206 -19.51 16.23 18.22
N SER A 207 -19.74 15.30 19.15
CA SER A 207 -20.41 15.63 20.41
C SER A 207 -19.45 16.32 21.38
N GLN A 208 -19.95 17.17 22.28
CA GLN A 208 -19.11 17.86 23.27
C GLN A 208 -18.28 16.90 24.14
N ALA A 209 -18.86 15.75 24.52
CA ALA A 209 -18.15 14.73 25.30
C ALA A 209 -16.97 14.13 24.52
N MET A 210 -17.16 13.86 23.22
CA MET A 210 -16.09 13.38 22.36
C MET A 210 -15.04 14.46 22.12
N ALA A 211 -15.44 15.72 21.99
CA ALA A 211 -14.53 16.85 21.87
C ALA A 211 -13.54 16.92 23.03
N HIS A 212 -14.06 16.80 24.26
CA HIS A 212 -13.24 16.80 25.47
C HIS A 212 -12.26 15.61 25.48
N LEU A 213 -12.72 14.42 25.08
CA LEU A 213 -11.84 13.26 24.94
C LEU A 213 -10.72 13.51 23.91
N LEU A 214 -11.06 14.03 22.74
CA LEU A 214 -10.08 14.33 21.70
C LEU A 214 -9.08 15.41 22.13
N MET A 215 -9.50 16.41 22.91
CA MET A 215 -8.58 17.40 23.48
C MET A 215 -7.62 16.76 24.49
N LEU A 216 -8.11 15.88 25.38
CA LEU A 216 -7.26 15.15 26.33
C LEU A 216 -6.25 14.24 25.61
N VAL A 217 -6.68 13.57 24.54
CA VAL A 217 -5.79 12.74 23.71
C VAL A 217 -4.80 13.59 22.90
N ALA A 218 -5.17 14.82 22.50
CA ALA A 218 -4.23 15.74 21.85
C ALA A 218 -3.13 16.20 22.80
N GLU A 219 -3.45 16.40 24.08
CA GLU A 219 -2.49 16.76 25.13
C GLU A 219 -1.55 15.60 25.50
N ASP A 220 -2.07 14.38 25.61
CA ASP A 220 -1.27 13.16 25.83
C ASP A 220 -1.66 12.04 24.84
N PRO A 221 -1.04 12.03 23.65
CA PRO A 221 -1.27 11.01 22.61
C PRO A 221 -0.73 9.62 22.96
N THR A 222 -0.06 9.47 24.11
CA THR A 222 0.47 8.19 24.60
C THR A 222 -0.34 7.61 25.76
N SER A 223 -1.38 8.32 26.20
CA SER A 223 -2.30 7.86 27.24
C SER A 223 -3.08 6.61 26.81
N SER A 224 -3.66 5.90 27.78
CA SER A 224 -4.54 4.76 27.50
C SER A 224 -5.81 5.15 26.73
N LEU A 225 -6.22 6.42 26.78
CA LEU A 225 -7.34 6.94 25.99
C LEU A 225 -7.02 7.02 24.48
N ALA A 226 -5.73 7.15 24.14
CA ALA A 226 -5.26 7.23 22.78
C ALA A 226 -5.11 5.84 22.13
N GLU A 227 -5.04 4.78 22.93
CA GLU A 227 -4.79 3.42 22.44
C GLU A 227 -5.94 2.95 21.54
N GLY A 228 -5.62 2.70 20.27
CA GLY A 228 -6.61 2.25 19.28
C GLY A 228 -7.62 3.31 18.86
N LEU A 229 -7.43 4.58 19.22
CA LEU A 229 -8.34 5.65 18.83
C LEU A 229 -8.37 5.83 17.31
N ASP A 230 -9.54 5.51 16.74
CA ASP A 230 -9.96 5.77 15.36
C ASP A 230 -11.45 6.13 15.42
N PHE A 231 -11.72 7.41 15.60
CA PHE A 231 -13.06 7.96 15.69
C PHE A 231 -13.48 8.57 14.36
N GLN A 232 -14.72 8.29 13.94
CA GLN A 232 -15.27 8.80 12.70
C GLN A 232 -16.77 9.09 12.82
N VAL A 233 -17.19 10.19 12.23
CA VAL A 233 -18.60 10.52 11.99
C VAL A 233 -18.76 10.84 10.51
N GLU A 234 -19.82 10.30 9.92
CA GLU A 234 -20.16 10.48 8.51
C GLU A 234 -21.62 10.94 8.41
N GLN A 235 -21.86 11.96 7.59
CA GLN A 235 -23.20 12.42 7.23
C GLN A 235 -23.32 12.46 5.71
N ARG A 236 -24.37 11.82 5.19
CA ARG A 236 -24.71 11.83 3.77
C ARG A 236 -26.03 12.54 3.57
N PHE A 237 -26.04 13.47 2.64
CA PHE A 237 -27.21 14.22 2.24
C PHE A 237 -27.57 13.79 0.83
N ALA A 238 -28.76 13.21 0.67
CA ALA A 238 -29.30 12.91 -0.65
C ALA A 238 -29.70 14.23 -1.32
N SER A 239 -29.36 14.36 -2.61
CA SER A 239 -29.84 15.42 -3.49
C SER A 239 -31.17 15.07 -4.14
#